data_AF-A0A321LH35-F1
#
_entry.id   AF-A0A321LH35-F1
#
_cell.length_a   1.000
_cell.length_b   1.000
_cell.length_c   1.000
_cell.angle_alpha   90.00
_cell.angle_beta   90.00
_cell.angle_gamma   90.00
#
_symmetry.space_group_name_H-M   'P 1'
#
loop_
_entity.id
_entity.type
_entity.pdbx_description
1 polymer ?
#
loop_
_entity_poly.entity_id
_entity_poly.type
_entity_poly.pdbx_seq_one_letter_code
_entity_poly.pdbx_strand_id
1 'polypeptide(L)'
;MAVTASECDCGARMVGAPLDDTPIRVRRFGPTMASVAILLGVAASSLIFTYWLAIGGALALIQSWRATKLAHRQRDLYGGYRTAISVFVITAATLLGLAAYGITRIPRVFEKQQMRLDAATQNAFFHWANLLQDYKARNGSFPDNIQAFKKELGEALPTDYWGKPIRYQSLSGAIAAANVNALSGRRGAILNFDNFEIRSAGPDGKMGTADDIVMRDGVIITSPDVVKQPILPDQFDR
;
A
#
# COMPACT_ATOMS: atom_id res chain seq x y z
N MET A 1 57.66 35.94 -23.50
CA MET A 1 56.56 36.43 -24.35
C MET A 1 55.85 37.52 -23.58
N ALA A 2 55.89 38.76 -24.09
CA ALA A 2 55.31 39.92 -23.43
C ALA A 2 53.77 39.86 -23.49
N VAL A 3 53.12 39.94 -22.34
CA VAL A 3 51.66 40.09 -22.26
C VAL A 3 51.36 41.58 -22.43
N THR A 4 50.87 41.97 -23.60
CA THR A 4 50.41 43.32 -23.86
C THR A 4 49.12 43.56 -23.06
N ALA A 5 49.13 44.60 -22.24
CA ALA A 5 48.02 45.00 -21.38
C ALA A 5 46.70 45.10 -22.19
N SER A 6 45.66 44.40 -21.73
CA SER A 6 44.31 44.56 -22.25
C SER A 6 43.75 45.90 -21.78
N GLU A 7 43.65 46.86 -22.70
CA GLU A 7 42.95 48.12 -22.49
C GLU A 7 41.44 47.83 -22.50
N CYS A 8 40.70 48.27 -21.47
CA CYS A 8 39.25 48.23 -21.49
C CYS A 8 38.71 49.45 -22.26
N ASP A 9 37.54 49.29 -22.91
CA ASP A 9 36.84 50.32 -23.71
C ASP A 9 36.55 51.64 -22.98
N CYS A 10 36.71 51.68 -21.65
CA CYS A 10 36.57 52.87 -20.82
C CYS A 10 37.89 53.64 -20.60
N GLY A 11 38.99 53.28 -21.25
CA GLY A 11 40.28 53.96 -21.15
C GLY A 11 41.05 53.73 -19.84
N ALA A 12 40.58 52.81 -19.00
CA ALA A 12 41.30 52.41 -17.79
C ALA A 12 42.41 51.41 -18.14
N ARG A 13 43.66 51.82 -17.95
CA ARG A 13 44.84 50.95 -18.09
C ARG A 13 45.11 50.26 -16.76
N MET A 14 45.26 48.92 -16.75
CA MET A 14 45.69 48.21 -15.54
C MET A 14 47.09 48.70 -15.13
N VAL A 15 47.18 49.32 -13.95
CA VAL A 15 48.44 49.74 -13.33
C VAL A 15 48.79 48.74 -12.23
N GLY A 16 49.79 47.89 -12.51
CA GLY A 16 50.32 46.92 -11.55
C GLY A 16 50.18 45.47 -12.03
N ALA A 17 51.05 44.60 -11.52
CA ALA A 17 50.86 43.15 -11.65
C ALA A 17 49.55 42.76 -10.94
N PRO A 18 48.78 41.79 -11.47
CA PRO A 18 47.61 41.29 -10.76
C PRO A 18 48.03 40.87 -9.34
N LEU A 19 47.26 41.27 -8.33
CA LEU A 19 47.51 40.82 -6.96
C LEU A 19 47.56 39.29 -6.97
N ASP A 20 48.63 38.72 -6.43
CA ASP A 20 48.71 37.29 -6.19
C ASP A 20 47.49 36.85 -5.38
N ASP A 21 46.84 35.78 -5.82
CA ASP A 21 45.74 35.17 -5.09
C ASP A 21 46.16 34.96 -3.63
N THR A 22 45.37 35.48 -2.69
CA THR A 22 45.68 35.41 -1.26
C THR A 22 46.12 33.99 -0.86
N PRO A 23 47.23 33.84 -0.10
CA PRO A 23 47.79 32.53 0.23
C PRO A 23 46.90 31.70 1.15
N ILE A 24 45.85 32.31 1.72
CA ILE A 24 44.91 31.67 2.63
C ILE A 24 43.78 31.03 1.81
N ARG A 25 44.02 29.81 1.34
CA ARG A 25 42.96 28.99 0.72
C ARG A 25 42.10 28.35 1.80
N VAL A 26 40.89 28.90 2.02
CA VAL A 26 39.90 28.32 2.93
C VAL A 26 39.40 26.99 2.37
N ARG A 27 39.58 25.89 3.11
CA ARG A 27 39.10 24.55 2.73
C ARG A 27 37.57 24.54 2.64
N ARG A 28 37.03 24.11 1.48
CA ARG A 28 35.58 24.06 1.25
C ARG A 28 34.99 22.72 1.71
N PHE A 29 34.07 22.75 2.68
CA PHE A 29 33.32 21.58 3.19
C PHE A 29 31.83 21.56 2.77
N GLY A 30 31.38 22.54 1.97
CA GLY A 30 29.97 22.70 1.59
C GLY A 30 29.30 21.42 1.03
N PRO A 31 29.91 20.70 0.07
CA PRO A 31 29.31 19.51 -0.52
C PRO A 31 29.12 18.35 0.47
N THR A 32 30.08 18.16 1.38
CA THR A 32 30.00 17.10 2.41
C THR A 32 28.95 17.42 3.44
N MET A 33 28.85 18.69 3.89
CA MET A 33 27.82 19.11 4.84
C MET A 33 26.41 18.99 4.25
N ALA A 34 26.24 19.35 2.98
CA ALA A 34 24.96 19.17 2.28
C ALA A 34 24.54 17.70 2.23
N SER A 35 25.47 16.77 1.94
CA SER A 35 25.14 15.34 1.91
C SER A 35 24.73 14.79 3.28
N VAL A 36 25.38 15.23 4.36
CA VAL A 36 25.02 14.83 5.73
C VAL A 36 23.65 15.37 6.13
N ALA A 37 23.36 16.64 5.81
CA ALA A 37 22.06 17.24 6.08
C ALA A 37 20.92 16.51 5.35
N ILE A 38 21.11 16.15 4.08
CA ILE A 38 20.14 15.37 3.32
C ILE A 38 19.96 13.97 3.94
N LEU A 39 21.05 13.30 4.33
CA LEU A 39 20.97 11.98 4.95
C LEU A 39 20.19 12.01 6.26
N LEU A 40 20.43 12.99 7.13
CA LEU A 40 19.69 13.17 8.38
C LEU A 40 18.20 13.44 8.11
N GLY A 41 17.89 14.28 7.11
CA GLY A 41 16.49 14.52 6.69
C GLY A 41 15.81 13.24 6.19
N VAL A 42 16.51 12.42 5.42
CA VAL A 42 16.00 11.13 4.92
C VAL A 42 15.79 10.16 6.08
N ALA A 43 16.74 10.06 7.01
CA ALA A 43 16.61 9.19 8.19
C ALA A 43 15.41 9.60 9.07
N ALA A 44 15.24 10.89 9.34
CA ALA A 44 14.12 11.40 10.13
C ALA A 44 12.76 11.17 9.43
N SER A 45 12.69 11.42 8.12
CA SER A 45 11.46 11.23 7.34
C SER A 45 11.13 9.75 7.06
N SER A 46 12.12 8.86 7.05
CA SER A 46 11.95 7.42 6.82
C SER A 46 11.05 6.74 7.85
N LEU A 47 10.98 7.29 9.07
CA LEU A 47 10.14 6.78 10.14
C LEU A 47 8.65 7.13 9.93
N ILE A 48 8.35 8.10 9.06
CA ILE A 48 7.01 8.66 8.89
C ILE A 48 6.47 8.40 7.47
N PHE A 49 7.31 8.53 6.43
CA PHE A 49 6.89 8.36 5.03
C PHE A 49 7.92 7.57 4.21
N THR A 50 7.65 6.28 4.01
CA THR A 50 8.53 5.35 3.28
C THR A 50 8.75 5.77 1.82
N TYR A 51 7.82 6.49 1.19
CA TYR A 51 7.93 6.87 -0.23
C TYR A 51 8.99 7.95 -0.52
N TRP A 52 9.29 8.83 0.45
CA TRP A 52 10.27 9.91 0.26
C TRP A 52 11.73 9.43 0.37
N LEU A 53 11.93 8.17 0.82
CA LEU A 53 13.24 7.53 0.94
C LEU A 53 13.98 7.41 -0.40
N ALA A 54 13.26 7.07 -1.48
CA ALA A 54 13.89 6.83 -2.78
C ALA A 54 14.48 8.11 -3.37
N ILE A 55 13.70 9.20 -3.36
CA ILE A 55 14.12 10.49 -3.92
C ILE A 55 15.21 11.12 -3.06
N GLY A 56 15.01 11.20 -1.75
CA GLY A 56 15.99 11.79 -0.84
C GLY A 56 17.29 10.98 -0.76
N GLY A 57 17.19 9.64 -0.74
CA GLY A 57 18.35 8.76 -0.76
C GLY A 57 19.17 8.87 -2.05
N ALA A 58 18.51 8.96 -3.21
CA ALA A 58 19.19 9.19 -4.48
C ALA A 58 19.96 10.53 -4.49
N LEU A 59 19.34 11.60 -3.98
CA LEU A 59 19.99 12.91 -3.87
C LEU A 59 21.21 12.86 -2.92
N ALA A 60 21.11 12.18 -1.78
CA ALA A 60 22.22 12.00 -0.86
C ALA A 60 23.40 11.25 -1.50
N LEU A 61 23.11 10.17 -2.25
CA LEU A 61 24.12 9.41 -3.00
C LEU A 61 24.79 10.23 -4.10
N ILE A 62 24.01 10.96 -4.90
CA ILE A 62 24.55 11.79 -5.99
C ILE A 62 25.46 12.89 -5.43
N GLN A 63 25.06 13.55 -4.34
CA GLN A 63 25.84 14.63 -3.74
C GLN A 63 27.12 14.10 -3.06
N SER A 64 27.05 12.98 -2.35
CA SER A 64 28.24 12.35 -1.74
C SER A 64 29.20 11.80 -2.79
N TRP A 65 28.71 11.22 -3.89
CA TRP A 65 29.53 10.82 -5.04
C TRP A 65 30.19 12.02 -5.75
N ARG A 66 29.45 13.12 -5.93
CA ARG A 66 30.02 14.37 -6.47
C ARG A 66 31.10 14.94 -5.54
N ALA A 67 30.85 14.93 -4.23
CA ALA A 67 31.82 15.42 -3.23
C ALA A 67 33.12 14.60 -3.23
N THR A 68 33.03 13.27 -3.31
CA THR A 68 34.22 12.39 -3.41
C THR A 68 34.99 12.60 -4.70
N LYS A 69 34.29 12.75 -5.83
CA LYS A 69 34.91 13.04 -7.13
C LYS A 69 35.62 14.39 -7.16
N LEU A 70 35.03 15.43 -6.57
CA LEU A 70 35.62 16.76 -6.44
C LEU A 70 36.84 16.74 -5.50
N ALA A 71 36.73 16.08 -4.35
CA ALA A 71 37.83 15.95 -3.39
C ALA A 71 39.02 15.15 -3.95
N HIS A 72 38.76 14.21 -4.87
CA HIS A 72 39.83 13.48 -5.56
C HIS A 72 40.55 14.33 -6.63
N ARG A 73 39.78 15.12 -7.41
CA ARG A 73 40.30 15.96 -8.50
C ARG A 73 41.01 17.22 -8.03
N GLN A 74 40.59 17.80 -6.91
CA GLN A 74 41.11 19.08 -6.40
C GLN A 74 41.45 18.95 -4.91
N ARG A 75 42.49 18.16 -4.61
CA ARG A 75 42.93 17.86 -3.24
C ARG A 75 43.36 19.10 -2.44
N ASP A 76 43.78 20.15 -3.14
CA ASP A 76 44.32 21.37 -2.53
C ASP A 76 43.23 22.38 -2.15
N LEU A 77 42.04 22.27 -2.75
CA LEU A 77 40.88 23.16 -2.56
C LEU A 77 39.84 22.57 -1.60
N TYR A 78 39.73 21.24 -1.55
CA TYR A 78 38.75 20.53 -0.74
C TYR A 78 39.42 19.83 0.44
N GLY A 79 38.95 20.16 1.65
CA GLY A 79 39.46 19.58 2.88
C GLY A 79 39.04 18.12 3.03
N GLY A 80 39.95 17.18 2.78
CA GLY A 80 39.86 15.80 3.25
C GLY A 80 39.14 14.85 2.30
N TYR A 81 39.88 14.23 1.39
CA TYR A 81 39.39 13.07 0.62
C TYR A 81 38.90 11.93 1.53
N ARG A 82 39.58 11.72 2.67
CA ARG A 82 39.20 10.71 3.67
C ARG A 82 37.81 10.98 4.27
N THR A 83 37.48 12.23 4.60
CA THR A 83 36.17 12.57 5.17
C THR A 83 35.05 12.43 4.14
N ALA A 84 35.31 12.82 2.88
CA ALA A 84 34.35 12.63 1.79
C ALA A 84 34.03 11.15 1.54
N ILE A 85 35.05 10.26 1.57
CA ILE A 85 34.82 8.82 1.45
C ILE A 85 34.03 8.29 2.64
N SER A 86 34.40 8.65 3.88
CA SER A 86 33.68 8.19 5.06
C SER A 86 32.20 8.55 5.00
N VAL A 87 31.87 9.78 4.58
CA VAL A 87 30.47 10.22 4.40
C VAL A 87 29.77 9.41 3.31
N PHE A 88 30.44 9.12 2.19
CA PHE A 88 29.87 8.29 1.13
C PHE A 88 29.59 6.86 1.62
N VAL A 89 30.53 6.23 2.34
CA VAL A 89 30.37 4.87 2.89
C VAL A 89 29.23 4.82 3.89
N ILE A 90 29.15 5.78 4.82
CA ILE A 90 28.05 5.88 5.79
C ILE A 90 26.72 6.05 5.05
N THR A 91 26.65 6.94 4.06
CA THR A 91 25.45 7.16 3.25
C THR A 91 24.97 5.89 2.57
N ALA A 92 25.88 5.17 1.91
CA ALA A 92 25.55 3.92 1.25
C ALA A 92 25.07 2.86 2.25
N ALA A 93 25.76 2.70 3.38
CA ALA A 93 25.41 1.74 4.42
C ALA A 93 24.03 2.02 5.03
N THR A 94 23.72 3.28 5.35
CA THR A 94 22.43 3.68 5.90
C THR A 94 21.29 3.41 4.91
N LEU A 95 21.49 3.73 3.62
CA LEU A 95 20.47 3.47 2.59
C LEU A 95 20.23 1.97 2.37
N LEU A 96 21.27 1.15 2.42
CA LEU A 96 21.13 -0.31 2.35
C LEU A 96 20.34 -0.85 3.54
N GLY A 97 20.62 -0.36 4.76
CA GLY A 97 19.88 -0.75 5.96
C GLY A 97 18.39 -0.37 5.88
N LEU A 98 18.09 0.85 5.41
CA LEU A 98 16.72 1.32 5.21
C LEU A 98 15.99 0.53 4.12
N ALA A 99 16.67 0.18 3.02
CA ALA A 99 16.10 -0.66 1.98
C ALA A 99 15.75 -2.05 2.50
N ALA A 100 16.67 -2.70 3.24
CA ALA A 100 16.43 -3.99 3.85
C ALA A 100 15.24 -3.93 4.83
N TYR A 101 15.17 -2.89 5.65
CA TYR A 101 14.04 -2.65 6.55
C TYR A 101 12.72 -2.48 5.80
N GLY A 102 12.71 -1.71 4.71
CA GLY A 102 11.54 -1.53 3.85
C GLY A 102 11.04 -2.85 3.28
N ILE A 103 11.93 -3.65 2.67
CA ILE A 103 11.60 -4.93 2.05
C ILE A 103 10.94 -5.89 3.04
N THR A 104 11.43 -5.97 4.28
CA THR A 104 10.87 -6.86 5.31
C THR A 104 9.49 -6.41 5.84
N ARG A 105 9.14 -5.13 5.72
CA ARG A 105 7.87 -4.58 6.23
C ARG A 105 6.73 -4.56 5.21
N ILE A 106 7.03 -4.50 3.92
CA ILE A 106 6.03 -4.47 2.83
C ILE A 106 4.96 -5.57 2.94
N PRO A 107 5.28 -6.87 3.12
CA PRO A 107 4.25 -7.92 3.15
C PRO A 107 3.23 -7.72 4.28
N ARG A 108 3.71 -7.31 5.47
CA ARG A 108 2.85 -7.08 6.64
C ARG A 108 1.87 -5.92 6.45
N VAL A 109 2.17 -4.96 5.58
CA VAL A 109 1.26 -3.85 5.28
C VAL A 109 0.10 -4.35 4.43
N PHE A 110 0.35 -5.19 3.44
CA PHE A 110 -0.69 -5.79 2.60
C PHE A 110 -1.61 -6.73 3.39
N GLU A 111 -1.04 -7.57 4.26
CA GLU A 111 -1.83 -8.44 5.15
C GLU A 111 -2.75 -7.61 6.06
N LYS A 112 -2.23 -6.55 6.67
CA LYS A 112 -3.04 -5.64 7.52
C LYS A 112 -4.14 -4.93 6.75
N GLN A 113 -3.90 -4.59 5.49
CA GLN A 113 -4.94 -4.02 4.65
C GLN A 113 -6.02 -5.07 4.36
N GLN A 114 -5.67 -6.26 3.92
CA GLN A 114 -6.62 -7.35 3.67
C GLN A 114 -7.49 -7.66 4.91
N MET A 115 -6.88 -7.79 6.08
CA MET A 115 -7.62 -8.02 7.33
C MET A 115 -8.67 -6.93 7.63
N ARG A 116 -8.39 -5.67 7.27
CA ARG A 116 -9.36 -4.57 7.45
C ARG A 116 -10.51 -4.66 6.46
N LEU A 117 -10.23 -5.05 5.22
CA LEU A 117 -11.23 -5.24 4.17
C LEU A 117 -12.19 -6.36 4.55
N ASP A 118 -11.63 -7.48 5.03
CA ASP A 118 -12.41 -8.62 5.48
C ASP A 118 -13.28 -8.23 6.67
N ALA A 119 -12.71 -7.62 7.71
CA ALA A 119 -13.47 -7.19 8.90
C ALA A 119 -14.62 -6.22 8.56
N ALA A 120 -14.42 -5.30 7.62
CA ALA A 120 -15.49 -4.39 7.20
C ALA A 120 -16.63 -5.12 6.48
N THR A 121 -16.30 -6.09 5.62
CA THR A 121 -17.30 -6.93 4.93
C THR A 121 -18.04 -7.84 5.92
N GLN A 122 -17.34 -8.37 6.91
CA GLN A 122 -17.94 -9.16 8.00
C GLN A 122 -18.97 -8.34 8.79
N ASN A 123 -18.67 -7.07 9.10
CA ASN A 123 -19.64 -6.19 9.77
C ASN A 123 -20.92 -5.99 8.93
N ALA A 124 -20.77 -5.80 7.62
CA ALA A 124 -21.92 -5.70 6.72
C ALA A 124 -22.75 -6.99 6.73
N PHE A 125 -22.10 -8.16 6.79
CA PHE A 125 -22.78 -9.45 6.86
C PHE A 125 -23.55 -9.65 8.17
N PHE A 126 -22.96 -9.26 9.31
CA PHE A 126 -23.69 -9.32 10.58
C PHE A 126 -24.87 -8.36 10.61
N HIS A 127 -24.74 -7.18 10.00
CA HIS A 127 -25.87 -6.27 9.85
C HIS A 127 -26.99 -6.92 9.02
N TRP A 128 -26.65 -7.56 7.90
CA TRP A 128 -27.59 -8.34 7.10
C TRP A 128 -28.27 -9.47 7.90
N ALA A 129 -27.48 -10.24 8.66
CA ALA A 129 -28.00 -11.34 9.48
C ALA A 129 -29.01 -10.85 10.51
N ASN A 130 -28.75 -9.70 11.15
CA ASN A 130 -29.69 -9.07 12.09
C ASN A 130 -31.00 -8.67 11.40
N LEU A 131 -30.93 -8.03 10.22
CA LEU A 131 -32.13 -7.65 9.48
C LEU A 131 -32.96 -8.86 9.04
N LEU A 132 -32.30 -9.97 8.67
CA LEU A 132 -32.98 -11.23 8.33
C LEU A 132 -33.63 -11.89 9.57
N GLN A 133 -32.97 -11.80 10.73
CA GLN A 133 -33.55 -12.28 12.00
C GLN A 133 -34.77 -11.44 12.41
N ASP A 134 -34.69 -10.12 12.26
CA ASP A 134 -35.81 -9.21 12.55
C ASP A 134 -37.00 -9.50 11.63
N TYR A 135 -36.74 -9.78 10.34
CA TYR A 135 -37.77 -10.19 9.40
C TYR A 135 -38.42 -11.52 9.83
N LYS A 136 -37.60 -12.53 10.18
CA LYS A 136 -38.11 -13.82 10.66
C LYS A 136 -38.95 -13.67 11.94
N ALA A 137 -38.53 -12.79 12.85
CA ALA A 137 -39.27 -12.55 14.09
C ALA A 137 -40.67 -11.98 13.84
N ARG A 138 -40.84 -11.19 12.77
CA ARG A 138 -42.15 -10.60 12.39
C ARG A 138 -43.00 -11.54 11.54
N ASN A 139 -42.38 -12.24 10.60
CA ASN A 139 -43.09 -12.98 9.54
C ASN A 139 -43.08 -14.51 9.76
N GLY A 140 -42.35 -14.99 10.76
CA GLY A 140 -42.22 -16.41 11.12
C GLY A 140 -41.23 -17.21 10.26
N SER A 141 -40.89 -16.72 9.06
CA SER A 141 -39.96 -17.35 8.12
C SER A 141 -38.97 -16.34 7.52
N PHE A 142 -37.88 -16.86 6.95
CA PHE A 142 -36.95 -16.05 6.17
C PHE A 142 -37.55 -15.66 4.80
N PRO A 143 -37.11 -14.55 4.20
CA PRO A 143 -37.64 -14.12 2.91
C PRO A 143 -37.23 -15.11 1.80
N ASP A 144 -38.14 -15.40 0.87
CA ASP A 144 -37.83 -16.32 -0.25
C ASP A 144 -36.95 -15.67 -1.31
N ASN A 145 -37.03 -14.34 -1.47
CA ASN A 145 -36.24 -13.59 -2.44
C ASN A 145 -35.85 -12.21 -1.89
N ILE A 146 -34.85 -11.60 -2.53
CA ILE A 146 -34.33 -10.30 -2.09
C ILE A 146 -35.32 -9.14 -2.33
N GLN A 147 -36.23 -9.27 -3.30
CA GLN A 147 -37.17 -8.20 -3.65
C GLN A 147 -38.28 -8.06 -2.61
N ALA A 148 -38.82 -9.19 -2.13
CA ALA A 148 -39.76 -9.26 -1.01
C ALA A 148 -39.13 -8.61 0.23
N PHE A 149 -37.86 -8.93 0.50
CA PHE A 149 -37.13 -8.35 1.61
C PHE A 149 -36.95 -6.82 1.48
N LYS A 150 -36.54 -6.34 0.31
CA LYS A 150 -36.40 -4.89 0.03
C LYS A 150 -37.71 -4.13 0.17
N LYS A 151 -38.81 -4.71 -0.35
CA LYS A 151 -40.14 -4.09 -0.32
C LYS A 151 -40.62 -3.86 1.11
N GLU A 152 -40.32 -4.79 2.01
CA GLU A 152 -40.75 -4.72 3.40
C GLU A 152 -39.84 -3.84 4.26
N LEU A 153 -38.53 -3.86 3.99
CA LEU A 153 -37.58 -3.06 4.75
C LEU A 153 -37.74 -1.56 4.48
N GLY A 154 -38.04 -1.18 3.23
CA GLY A 154 -38.16 0.24 2.83
C GLY A 154 -36.85 1.05 2.91
N GLU A 155 -35.76 0.44 3.34
CA GLU A 155 -34.42 1.01 3.50
C GLU A 155 -33.43 0.39 2.51
N ALA A 156 -32.37 1.13 2.19
CA ALA A 156 -31.28 0.62 1.37
C ALA A 156 -30.49 -0.45 2.13
N LEU A 157 -30.32 -1.62 1.50
CA LEU A 157 -29.58 -2.72 2.11
C LEU A 157 -28.09 -2.41 2.21
N PRO A 158 -27.41 -2.88 3.27
CA PRO A 158 -25.97 -2.71 3.42
C PRO A 158 -25.22 -3.30 2.23
N THR A 159 -24.21 -2.58 1.76
CA THR A 159 -23.28 -3.05 0.71
C THR A 159 -22.01 -3.57 1.35
N ASP A 160 -21.20 -4.30 0.58
CA ASP A 160 -19.88 -4.71 1.04
C ASP A 160 -18.89 -3.53 1.08
N TYR A 161 -17.65 -3.79 1.51
CA TYR A 161 -16.62 -2.75 1.60
C TYR A 161 -16.34 -2.07 0.25
N TRP A 162 -16.53 -2.77 -0.87
CA TRP A 162 -16.32 -2.25 -2.22
C TRP A 162 -17.56 -1.55 -2.79
N GLY A 163 -18.60 -1.34 -1.98
CA GLY A 163 -19.86 -0.72 -2.38
C GLY A 163 -20.68 -1.60 -3.32
N LYS A 164 -20.40 -2.90 -3.39
CA LYS A 164 -21.13 -3.85 -4.24
C LYS A 164 -22.31 -4.44 -3.48
N PRO A 165 -23.41 -4.75 -4.18
CA PRO A 165 -24.58 -5.36 -3.56
C PRO A 165 -24.27 -6.78 -3.10
N ILE A 166 -24.58 -7.06 -1.83
CA ILE A 166 -24.55 -8.41 -1.27
C ILE A 166 -25.75 -9.17 -1.83
N ARG A 167 -25.51 -10.39 -2.32
CA ARG A 167 -26.56 -11.26 -2.86
C ARG A 167 -27.10 -12.15 -1.76
N TYR A 168 -28.41 -12.37 -1.79
CA TYR A 168 -29.15 -13.20 -0.85
C TYR A 168 -29.81 -14.35 -1.59
N GLN A 169 -29.77 -15.54 -1.00
CA GLN A 169 -30.47 -16.72 -1.46
C GLN A 169 -31.04 -17.50 -0.27
N SER A 170 -32.33 -17.86 -0.33
CA SER A 170 -32.94 -18.76 0.66
C SER A 170 -32.54 -20.21 0.39
N LEU A 171 -32.26 -20.98 1.44
CA LEU A 171 -31.97 -22.42 1.34
C LEU A 171 -33.21 -23.30 1.49
N SER A 172 -34.41 -22.71 1.66
CA SER A 172 -35.69 -23.42 1.68
C SER A 172 -35.95 -24.13 0.35
N GLY A 173 -35.48 -25.38 0.23
CA GLY A 173 -35.85 -26.36 -0.79
C GLY A 173 -34.84 -26.59 -1.92
N ALA A 174 -34.16 -25.56 -2.45
CA ALA A 174 -33.38 -25.71 -3.69
C ALA A 174 -31.90 -26.13 -3.50
N ILE A 175 -31.27 -25.83 -2.36
CA ILE A 175 -29.82 -26.03 -2.16
C ILE A 175 -29.50 -27.15 -1.16
N ALA A 176 -30.46 -27.55 -0.31
CA ALA A 176 -30.33 -28.71 0.56
C ALA A 176 -29.97 -29.99 -0.24
N ALA A 177 -30.50 -30.15 -1.46
CA ALA A 177 -30.18 -31.30 -2.31
C ALA A 177 -28.77 -31.25 -2.93
N ALA A 178 -28.19 -30.06 -3.16
CA ALA A 178 -26.89 -29.92 -3.81
C ALA A 178 -25.71 -29.92 -2.81
N ASN A 179 -25.92 -29.43 -1.58
CA ASN A 179 -24.91 -29.42 -0.52
C ASN A 179 -24.66 -30.80 0.10
N VAL A 180 -25.66 -31.70 0.12
CA VAL A 180 -25.53 -33.06 0.67
C VAL A 180 -24.50 -33.90 -0.12
N ASN A 181 -24.33 -33.65 -1.41
CA ASN A 181 -23.36 -34.38 -2.25
C ASN A 181 -21.95 -33.76 -2.28
N ALA A 182 -21.79 -32.48 -1.95
CA ALA A 182 -20.48 -31.82 -1.94
C ALA A 182 -19.69 -32.04 -0.63
N LEU A 183 -20.39 -32.23 0.50
CA LEU A 183 -19.77 -32.46 1.81
C LEU A 183 -19.60 -33.94 2.20
N SER A 184 -20.17 -34.89 1.44
CA SER A 184 -20.11 -36.33 1.78
C SER A 184 -18.71 -36.95 1.60
N GLY A 185 -17.75 -36.23 1.03
CA GLY A 185 -16.39 -36.72 0.76
C GLY A 185 -15.29 -36.32 1.75
N ARG A 186 -15.52 -35.40 2.70
CA ARG A 186 -14.43 -34.85 3.53
C ARG A 186 -14.81 -34.84 5.02
N ARG A 187 -14.04 -35.57 5.83
CA ARG A 187 -14.13 -35.59 7.30
C ARG A 187 -13.81 -34.20 7.87
N GLY A 188 -14.83 -33.37 8.02
CA GLY A 188 -14.75 -32.08 8.70
C GLY A 188 -16.15 -31.52 8.84
N ALA A 189 -16.63 -31.43 10.09
CA ALA A 189 -17.90 -30.85 10.56
C ALA A 189 -19.00 -30.67 9.48
N ILE A 190 -20.02 -31.53 9.51
CA ILE A 190 -21.25 -31.32 8.77
C ILE A 190 -21.91 -30.06 9.36
N LEU A 191 -21.67 -28.91 8.75
CA LEU A 191 -22.44 -27.71 9.02
C LEU A 191 -23.72 -27.83 8.19
N ASN A 192 -24.81 -28.28 8.83
CA ASN A 192 -26.14 -28.20 8.24
C ASN A 192 -26.52 -26.72 8.20
N PHE A 193 -26.57 -26.18 6.98
CA PHE A 193 -27.06 -24.83 6.72
C PHE A 193 -28.41 -24.98 6.02
N ASP A 194 -29.45 -24.53 6.69
CA ASP A 194 -30.83 -24.84 6.28
C ASP A 194 -31.65 -23.58 5.95
N ASN A 195 -31.14 -22.38 6.26
CA ASN A 195 -31.97 -21.18 6.23
C ASN A 195 -31.61 -20.25 5.06
N PHE A 196 -30.41 -19.66 5.06
CA PHE A 196 -30.04 -18.65 4.06
C PHE A 196 -28.54 -18.58 3.78
N GLU A 197 -28.21 -18.13 2.57
CA GLU A 197 -26.87 -17.76 2.14
C GLU A 197 -26.87 -16.29 1.74
N ILE A 198 -25.90 -15.54 2.27
CA ILE A 198 -25.52 -14.24 1.72
C ILE A 198 -24.11 -14.30 1.18
N ARG A 199 -23.87 -13.61 0.08
CA ARG A 199 -22.60 -13.65 -0.65
C ARG A 199 -22.17 -12.26 -1.12
N SER A 200 -20.92 -11.92 -0.88
CA SER A 200 -20.22 -10.81 -1.52
C SER A 200 -19.29 -11.36 -2.59
N ALA A 201 -19.24 -10.66 -3.73
CA ALA A 201 -18.35 -10.97 -4.84
C ALA A 201 -16.91 -10.45 -4.61
N GLY A 202 -16.63 -9.84 -3.45
CA GLY A 202 -15.27 -9.44 -3.11
C GLY A 202 -14.66 -8.35 -4.02
N PRO A 203 -13.31 -8.24 -4.02
CA PRO A 203 -12.57 -7.25 -4.80
C PRO A 203 -12.84 -7.33 -6.31
N ASP A 204 -12.90 -8.53 -6.88
CA ASP A 204 -13.04 -8.75 -8.31
C ASP A 204 -14.47 -8.49 -8.83
N GLY A 205 -15.48 -8.56 -7.94
CA GLY A 205 -16.88 -8.31 -8.27
C GLY A 205 -17.53 -9.41 -9.09
N LYS A 206 -16.88 -10.57 -9.20
CA LYS A 206 -17.37 -11.69 -9.99
C LYS A 206 -17.77 -12.80 -9.03
N MET A 207 -19.04 -13.20 -9.09
CA MET A 207 -19.54 -14.33 -8.31
C MET A 207 -18.97 -15.66 -8.82
N GLY A 208 -18.75 -16.59 -7.89
CA GLY A 208 -18.24 -17.92 -8.14
C GLY A 208 -16.71 -18.00 -8.16
N THR A 209 -16.00 -16.94 -7.78
CA THR A 209 -14.53 -16.93 -7.77
C THR A 209 -13.97 -17.25 -6.39
N ALA A 210 -12.65 -17.46 -6.31
CA ALA A 210 -11.95 -17.74 -5.05
C ALA A 210 -12.12 -16.61 -4.02
N ASP A 211 -12.42 -15.39 -4.48
CA ASP A 211 -12.47 -14.18 -3.66
C ASP A 211 -13.87 -13.92 -3.05
N ASP A 212 -14.90 -14.68 -3.45
CA ASP A 212 -16.23 -14.57 -2.84
C ASP A 212 -16.17 -14.84 -1.34
N ILE A 213 -16.83 -14.00 -0.56
CA ILE A 213 -17.04 -14.20 0.87
C ILE A 213 -18.50 -14.63 1.06
N VAL A 214 -18.70 -15.77 1.70
CA VAL A 214 -20.03 -16.37 1.89
C VAL A 214 -20.34 -16.43 3.38
N MET A 215 -21.56 -16.06 3.77
CA MET A 215 -22.10 -16.36 5.09
C MET A 215 -23.34 -17.23 4.94
N ARG A 216 -23.40 -18.31 5.73
CA ARG A 216 -24.56 -19.19 5.83
C ARG A 216 -25.02 -19.26 7.28
N ASP A 217 -26.30 -19.02 7.51
CA ASP A 217 -26.93 -19.07 8.83
C ASP A 217 -26.15 -18.29 9.93
N GLY A 218 -25.58 -17.13 9.56
CA GLY A 218 -24.80 -16.27 10.48
C GLY A 218 -23.32 -16.67 10.66
N VAL A 219 -22.87 -17.77 10.04
CA VAL A 219 -21.47 -18.22 10.09
C VAL A 219 -20.77 -17.85 8.79
N ILE A 220 -19.63 -17.14 8.90
CA ILE A 220 -18.82 -16.73 7.75
C ILE A 220 -17.91 -17.88 7.34
N ILE A 221 -17.96 -18.23 6.07
CA ILE A 221 -17.21 -19.33 5.48
C ILE A 221 -16.20 -18.74 4.49
N THR A 222 -14.94 -18.75 4.88
CA THR A 222 -13.80 -18.29 4.07
C THR A 222 -13.02 -19.45 3.43
N SER A 223 -13.51 -20.69 3.58
CA SER A 223 -12.79 -21.85 3.04
C SER A 223 -12.86 -21.91 1.51
N PRO A 224 -11.72 -22.03 0.80
CA PRO A 224 -11.69 -22.19 -0.65
C PRO A 224 -12.32 -23.52 -1.11
N ASP A 225 -12.50 -24.47 -0.19
CA ASP A 225 -13.06 -25.79 -0.47
C ASP A 225 -14.60 -25.82 -0.51
N VAL A 226 -15.27 -24.72 -0.16
CA VAL A 226 -16.74 -24.66 -0.23
C VAL A 226 -17.14 -24.51 -1.68
N VAL A 227 -18.02 -25.39 -2.15
CA VAL A 227 -18.56 -25.34 -3.51
C VAL A 227 -19.36 -24.04 -3.67
N LYS A 228 -18.70 -23.03 -4.24
CA LYS A 228 -19.26 -21.74 -4.59
C LYS A 228 -20.10 -21.92 -5.84
N GLN A 229 -21.38 -22.28 -5.66
CA GLN A 229 -22.28 -22.37 -6.79
C GLN A 229 -22.49 -20.97 -7.40
N PRO A 230 -22.49 -20.83 -8.73
CA PRO A 230 -22.87 -19.57 -9.36
C PRO A 230 -24.35 -19.31 -9.07
N ILE A 231 -24.65 -18.13 -8.54
CA ILE A 231 -26.05 -17.72 -8.39
C ILE A 231 -26.57 -17.45 -9.81
N LEU A 232 -27.49 -18.29 -10.29
CA LEU A 232 -28.03 -18.19 -11.64
C LEU A 232 -28.74 -16.84 -11.83
N PRO A 233 -28.53 -16.17 -12.98
CA PRO A 233 -29.05 -14.82 -13.25
C PRO A 233 -30.59 -14.73 -13.24
N ASP A 234 -31.29 -15.83 -13.52
CA ASP A 234 -32.76 -15.85 -13.63
C ASP A 234 -33.53 -15.66 -12.31
N GLN A 235 -32.85 -15.62 -11.16
CA GLN A 235 -33.48 -15.33 -9.86
C GLN A 235 -33.48 -13.84 -9.48
N PHE A 236 -32.99 -12.96 -10.35
CA PHE A 236 -32.85 -11.52 -10.04
C PHE A 236 -33.87 -10.61 -10.74
N ASP A 237 -34.46 -11.05 -11.87
CA ASP A 237 -35.27 -10.22 -12.77
C ASP A 237 -36.76 -10.67 -12.88
N ARG A 238 -37.28 -11.42 -11.91
CA ARG A 238 -38.73 -11.70 -11.82
C ARG A 238 -39.32 -11.32 -10.49
#